data_AF-A0A9D6AB73-F1
#
_entry.id   AF-A0A9D6AB73-F1
#
_cell.length_a   1.000
_cell.length_b   1.000
_cell.length_c   1.000
_cell.angle_alpha   90.00
_cell.angle_beta   90.00
_cell.angle_gamma   90.00
#
_symmetry.space_group_name_H-M   'P 1'
#
loop_
_entity.id
_entity.type
_entity.pdbx_description
1 polymer ?
#
loop_
_entity_poly.entity_id
_entity_poly.type
_entity_poly.pdbx_seq_one_letter_code
_entity_poly.pdbx_strand_id
1 'polypeptide(L)'
;MRIETKTYEVYQFHELTKEAQVKAHRHWVEHFDYTWSEENRNTLQAFERVFKIKVEKWSYDSCTYNYRFTSHYSEEEDNLKGIRLLKYLVNNHWNDLYISKTYWGKNYKKKRKSRVFVTNDCVLTGYYIDYDILKPIYDFLKSPDNTTLCELIDKCLDGFFKTCRDDMEYQLSEEAFAESCEANNYEFLSNGTLFN
;
A
#
# COMPACT_ATOMS: atom_id res chain seq x y z
N MET A 1 -6.92 -5.60 -53.46
CA MET A 1 -7.24 -5.44 -52.03
C MET A 1 -8.52 -4.61 -51.95
N ARG A 2 -9.65 -5.19 -51.54
CA ARG A 2 -10.90 -4.43 -51.31
C ARG A 2 -10.85 -3.91 -49.88
N ILE A 3 -11.14 -2.62 -49.72
CA ILE A 3 -11.30 -1.99 -48.41
C ILE A 3 -12.81 -1.90 -48.18
N GLU A 4 -13.30 -2.54 -47.13
CA GLU A 4 -14.70 -2.42 -46.68
C GLU A 4 -14.73 -1.50 -45.46
N THR A 5 -15.57 -0.48 -45.51
CA THR A 5 -15.82 0.42 -44.38
C THR A 5 -17.03 -0.09 -43.61
N LYS A 6 -16.86 -0.33 -42.30
CA LYS A 6 -17.95 -0.68 -41.38
C LYS A 6 -18.14 0.45 -40.36
N THR A 7 -19.38 0.84 -40.13
CA THR A 7 -19.76 1.83 -39.12
C THR A 7 -20.21 1.09 -37.86
N TYR A 8 -19.72 1.51 -36.70
CA TYR A 8 -20.08 0.96 -35.39
C TYR A 8 -20.70 2.06 -34.53
N GLU A 9 -21.74 1.73 -33.79
CA GLU A 9 -22.22 2.56 -32.68
C GLU A 9 -21.49 2.15 -31.41
N VAL A 10 -20.89 3.12 -30.75
CA VAL A 10 -20.10 2.95 -29.53
C VAL A 10 -20.70 3.78 -28.40
N TYR A 11 -20.53 3.29 -27.18
CA TYR A 11 -21.17 3.79 -25.97
C TYR A 11 -20.13 3.92 -24.87
N GLN A 12 -20.27 4.92 -24.00
CA GLN A 12 -19.53 4.99 -22.75
C GLN A 12 -20.07 3.96 -21.75
N PHE A 13 -19.26 3.55 -20.78
CA PHE A 13 -19.64 2.49 -19.82
C PHE A 13 -20.98 2.78 -19.12
N HIS A 14 -21.22 4.03 -18.70
CA HIS A 14 -22.45 4.43 -18.01
C HIS A 14 -23.71 4.44 -18.90
N GLU A 15 -23.55 4.39 -20.22
CA GLU A 15 -24.65 4.38 -21.20
C GLU A 15 -25.14 2.96 -21.52
N LEU A 16 -24.35 1.95 -21.15
CA LEU A 16 -24.68 0.55 -21.37
C LEU A 16 -25.84 0.08 -20.48
N THR A 17 -26.52 -0.98 -20.91
CA THR A 17 -27.45 -1.71 -20.05
C THR A 17 -26.70 -2.38 -18.90
N LYS A 18 -27.38 -2.65 -17.78
CA LYS A 18 -26.76 -3.32 -16.63
C LYS A 18 -26.16 -4.70 -16.98
N GLU A 19 -26.80 -5.45 -17.88
CA GLU A 19 -26.27 -6.72 -18.37
C GLU A 19 -24.95 -6.55 -19.15
N ALA A 20 -24.87 -5.51 -19.99
CA ALA A 20 -23.66 -5.19 -20.74
C ALA A 20 -22.54 -4.68 -19.82
N GLN A 21 -22.88 -3.89 -18.79
CA GLN A 21 -21.92 -3.43 -17.78
C GLN A 21 -21.30 -4.60 -17.01
N VAL A 22 -22.12 -5.53 -16.51
CA VAL A 22 -21.64 -6.74 -15.81
C VAL A 22 -20.74 -7.59 -16.71
N LYS A 23 -21.08 -7.73 -17.99
CA LYS A 23 -20.25 -8.48 -18.95
C LYS A 23 -18.90 -7.79 -19.18
N ALA A 24 -18.88 -6.47 -19.36
CA ALA A 24 -17.65 -5.70 -19.54
C ALA A 24 -16.76 -5.80 -18.28
N HIS A 25 -17.35 -5.61 -17.10
CA HIS A 25 -16.66 -5.70 -15.82
C HIS A 25 -16.09 -7.10 -15.58
N ARG A 26 -16.86 -8.16 -15.84
CA ARG A 26 -16.35 -9.54 -15.73
C ARG A 26 -15.15 -9.78 -16.65
N HIS A 27 -15.18 -9.30 -17.89
CA HIS A 27 -14.05 -9.42 -18.80
C HIS A 27 -12.81 -8.70 -18.28
N TRP A 28 -12.99 -7.54 -17.64
CA TRP A 28 -11.90 -6.81 -16.99
C TRP A 28 -11.32 -7.58 -15.80
N VAL A 29 -12.16 -8.10 -14.90
CA VAL A 29 -11.74 -8.92 -13.75
C VAL A 29 -10.96 -10.16 -14.20
N GLU A 30 -11.40 -10.84 -15.27
CA GLU A 30 -10.72 -12.03 -15.81
C GLU A 30 -9.29 -11.76 -16.31
N HIS A 31 -8.99 -10.51 -16.70
CA HIS A 31 -7.68 -10.09 -17.21
C HIS A 31 -6.95 -9.13 -16.26
N PHE A 32 -7.46 -8.96 -15.04
CA PHE A 32 -6.88 -8.05 -14.06
C PHE A 32 -5.57 -8.59 -13.53
N ASP A 33 -4.51 -7.79 -13.62
CA ASP A 33 -3.21 -8.06 -13.00
C ASP A 33 -2.91 -6.99 -11.95
N TYR A 34 -2.55 -7.43 -10.76
CA TYR A 34 -2.35 -6.54 -9.62
C TYR A 34 -0.95 -5.91 -9.66
N THR A 35 -0.91 -4.70 -10.20
CA THR A 35 0.33 -3.97 -10.52
C THR A 35 1.13 -3.51 -9.30
N TRP A 36 0.53 -3.39 -8.11
CA TRP A 36 1.19 -2.90 -6.89
C TRP A 36 1.87 -4.00 -6.05
N SER A 37 1.86 -5.24 -6.54
CA SER A 37 2.38 -6.38 -5.78
C SER A 37 3.88 -6.25 -5.43
N GLU A 38 4.68 -5.63 -6.30
CA GLU A 38 6.11 -5.45 -6.09
C GLU A 38 6.42 -4.34 -5.06
N GLU A 39 5.68 -3.25 -5.11
CA GLU A 39 5.75 -2.09 -4.22
C GLU A 39 5.32 -2.44 -2.80
N ASN A 40 4.23 -3.21 -2.67
CA ASN A 40 3.80 -3.79 -1.41
C ASN A 40 4.90 -4.68 -0.82
N ARG A 41 5.51 -5.54 -1.64
CA ARG A 41 6.61 -6.42 -1.22
C ARG A 41 7.84 -5.63 -0.80
N ASN A 42 8.19 -4.55 -1.51
CA ASN A 42 9.32 -3.69 -1.18
C ASN A 42 9.13 -3.01 0.18
N THR A 43 7.91 -2.55 0.46
CA THR A 43 7.53 -1.96 1.75
C THR A 43 7.67 -2.97 2.89
N LEU A 44 7.12 -4.18 2.70
CA LEU A 44 7.23 -5.26 3.68
C LEU A 44 8.69 -5.62 3.97
N GLN A 45 9.53 -5.74 2.93
CA GLN A 45 10.96 -6.02 3.08
C GLN A 45 11.72 -4.89 3.78
N ALA A 46 11.37 -3.63 3.53
CA ALA A 46 11.98 -2.50 4.22
C ALA A 46 11.60 -2.53 5.71
N PHE A 47 10.34 -2.82 6.03
CA PHE A 47 9.86 -2.99 7.40
C PHE A 47 10.56 -4.14 8.13
N GLU A 48 10.71 -5.30 7.49
CA GLU A 48 11.49 -6.45 8.01
C GLU A 48 12.91 -6.05 8.42
N ARG A 49 13.60 -5.26 7.57
CA ARG A 49 14.97 -4.79 7.84
C ARG A 49 15.04 -3.83 9.01
N VAL A 50 14.08 -2.91 9.14
CA VAL A 50 14.03 -1.94 10.24
C VAL A 50 13.78 -2.64 11.57
N PHE A 51 12.80 -3.55 11.62
CA PHE A 51 12.35 -4.17 12.86
C PHE A 51 12.92 -5.56 13.13
N LYS A 52 13.97 -5.99 12.42
CA LYS A 52 14.64 -7.29 12.66
C LYS A 52 13.64 -8.45 12.76
N ILE A 53 12.64 -8.46 11.89
CA ILE A 53 11.65 -9.54 11.81
C ILE A 53 11.73 -10.22 10.45
N LYS A 54 11.16 -11.41 10.36
CA LYS A 54 10.92 -12.10 9.09
C LYS A 54 9.45 -12.47 8.96
N VAL A 55 8.80 -12.00 7.90
CA VAL A 55 7.42 -12.32 7.54
C VAL A 55 7.44 -13.48 6.54
N GLU A 56 6.71 -14.52 6.86
CA GLU A 56 6.69 -15.79 6.15
C GLU A 56 5.25 -16.28 5.98
N LYS A 57 5.03 -17.18 5.02
CA LYS A 57 3.73 -17.82 4.79
C LYS A 57 2.60 -16.80 4.73
N TRP A 58 2.84 -15.71 4.02
CA TRP A 58 1.85 -14.67 3.81
C TRP A 58 1.25 -14.77 2.42
N SER A 59 -0.03 -14.45 2.32
CA SER A 59 -0.71 -14.18 1.07
C SER A 59 -1.89 -13.25 1.33
N TYR A 60 -2.28 -12.51 0.31
CA TYR A 60 -3.51 -11.74 0.29
C TYR A 60 -4.15 -11.88 -1.08
N ASP A 61 -5.47 -11.82 -1.10
CA ASP A 61 -6.29 -11.65 -2.29
C ASP A 61 -7.29 -10.52 -2.03
N SER A 62 -8.35 -10.37 -2.83
CA SER A 62 -9.38 -9.35 -2.65
C SER A 62 -10.38 -9.64 -1.53
N CYS A 63 -10.34 -10.83 -0.93
CA CYS A 63 -11.31 -11.28 0.07
C CYS A 63 -10.66 -11.45 1.44
N THR A 64 -9.43 -11.97 1.48
CA THR A 64 -8.76 -12.38 2.71
C THR A 64 -7.26 -12.15 2.64
N TYR A 65 -6.64 -12.17 3.81
CA TYR A 65 -5.20 -12.18 3.95
C TYR A 65 -4.79 -13.07 5.11
N ASN A 66 -3.57 -13.58 5.03
CA ASN A 66 -2.93 -14.31 6.11
C ASN A 66 -1.44 -13.98 6.10
N TYR A 67 -0.83 -14.06 7.28
CA TYR A 67 0.60 -13.91 7.44
C TYR A 67 1.05 -14.60 8.72
N ARG A 68 2.36 -14.85 8.79
CA ARG A 68 3.06 -15.19 10.02
C ARG A 68 4.35 -14.41 10.05
N PHE A 69 4.83 -14.05 11.23
CA PHE A 69 6.17 -13.50 11.36
C PHE A 69 6.95 -14.16 12.48
N THR A 70 8.26 -14.01 12.41
CA THR A 70 9.22 -14.40 13.43
C THR A 70 10.00 -13.16 13.84
N SER A 71 10.07 -12.90 15.14
CA SER A 71 10.92 -11.85 15.71
C SER A 71 12.34 -12.36 15.92
N HIS A 72 13.34 -11.52 15.63
CA HIS A 72 14.73 -11.77 16.00
C HIS A 72 15.20 -10.88 17.16
N TYR A 73 14.27 -10.23 17.86
CA TYR A 73 14.56 -9.59 19.13
C TYR A 73 14.71 -10.64 20.25
N SER A 74 15.32 -10.24 21.35
CA SER A 74 15.29 -11.04 22.59
C SER A 74 13.89 -11.05 23.20
N GLU A 75 13.58 -12.05 24.03
CA GLU A 75 12.29 -12.12 24.75
C GLU A 75 12.04 -10.85 25.60
N GLU A 76 13.08 -10.28 26.18
CA GLU A 76 12.96 -9.03 26.96
C GLU A 76 12.58 -7.83 26.08
N GLU A 77 13.15 -7.75 24.87
CA GLU A 77 12.85 -6.70 23.90
C GLU A 77 11.44 -6.83 23.33
N ASP A 78 11.04 -8.04 22.94
CA ASP A 78 9.69 -8.34 22.44
C ASP A 78 8.60 -7.96 23.45
N ASN A 79 8.90 -8.08 24.75
CA ASN A 79 7.99 -7.75 25.85
C ASN A 79 8.10 -6.30 26.36
N LEU A 80 8.94 -5.45 25.75
CA LEU A 80 8.95 -4.02 26.07
C LEU A 80 7.59 -3.41 25.78
N LYS A 81 7.09 -2.56 26.70
CA LYS A 81 5.79 -1.90 26.57
C LYS A 81 5.77 -0.50 27.17
N GLY A 82 4.74 0.28 26.85
CA GLY A 82 4.53 1.62 27.38
C GLY A 82 5.71 2.55 27.17
N ILE A 83 6.02 3.35 28.18
CA ILE A 83 7.10 4.35 28.10
C ILE A 83 8.48 3.72 27.83
N ARG A 84 8.72 2.47 28.25
CA ARG A 84 9.98 1.79 27.97
C ARG A 84 10.11 1.47 26.48
N LEU A 85 9.05 0.95 25.87
CA LEU A 85 9.00 0.69 24.43
C LEU A 85 9.12 1.99 23.64
N LEU A 86 8.40 3.05 24.03
CA LEU A 86 8.52 4.36 23.37
C LEU A 86 9.97 4.84 23.34
N LYS A 87 10.65 4.81 24.49
CA LYS A 87 12.06 5.21 24.57
C LYS A 87 12.95 4.32 23.72
N TYR A 88 12.70 3.01 23.70
CA TYR A 88 13.44 2.08 22.86
C TYR A 88 13.30 2.42 21.37
N LEU A 89 12.06 2.65 20.89
CA LEU A 89 11.80 3.02 19.50
C LEU A 89 12.46 4.35 19.12
N VAL A 90 12.33 5.38 19.97
CA VAL A 90 12.97 6.68 19.73
C VAL A 90 14.50 6.58 19.73
N ASN A 91 15.10 5.75 20.58
CA ASN A 91 16.56 5.66 20.65
C ASN A 91 17.16 4.83 19.52
N ASN A 92 16.46 3.78 19.07
CA ASN A 92 17.01 2.82 18.10
C ASN A 92 16.51 3.04 16.67
N HIS A 93 15.28 3.55 16.48
CA HIS A 93 14.61 3.59 15.19
C HIS A 93 14.23 5.02 14.74
N TRP A 94 14.66 6.07 15.43
CA TRP A 94 14.31 7.45 15.05
C TRP A 94 14.67 7.79 13.61
N ASN A 95 15.86 7.39 13.14
CA ASN A 95 16.30 7.70 11.78
C ASN A 95 15.62 6.84 10.71
N ASP A 96 15.02 5.71 11.09
CA ASP A 96 14.24 4.84 10.21
C ASP A 96 12.79 5.32 10.12
N LEU A 97 12.26 5.86 11.23
CA LEU A 97 10.89 6.35 11.35
C LEU A 97 10.72 7.80 10.91
N TYR A 98 11.80 8.57 10.79
CA TYR A 98 11.76 9.98 10.46
C TYR A 98 12.89 10.41 9.53
N ILE A 99 12.53 11.10 8.45
CA ILE A 99 13.46 11.71 7.51
C ILE A 99 13.74 13.16 7.94
N SER A 100 15.00 13.45 8.28
CA SER A 100 15.44 14.81 8.57
C SER A 100 15.46 15.71 7.33
N LYS A 101 14.90 16.93 7.45
CA LYS A 101 15.05 17.96 6.43
C LYS A 101 16.53 18.27 6.18
N THR A 102 16.94 18.22 4.92
CA THR A 102 18.31 18.53 4.52
C THR A 102 18.42 20.00 4.11
N TYR A 103 19.38 20.71 4.70
CA TYR A 103 19.73 22.08 4.33
C TYR A 103 21.08 22.08 3.61
N TRP A 104 21.11 22.68 2.43
CA TRP A 104 22.31 22.85 1.63
C TRP A 104 22.91 24.24 1.84
N GLY A 105 24.25 24.32 1.93
CA GLY A 105 24.95 25.59 1.89
C GLY A 105 24.83 26.24 0.51
N LYS A 106 25.05 27.56 0.41
CA LYS A 106 24.86 28.35 -0.83
C LYS A 106 25.52 27.76 -2.08
N ASN A 107 26.65 27.06 -1.92
CA ASN A 107 27.41 26.48 -3.03
C ASN A 107 27.16 24.96 -3.20
N TYR A 108 26.16 24.38 -2.54
CA TYR A 108 25.80 22.95 -2.54
C TYR A 108 26.91 21.95 -2.14
N LYS A 109 28.08 22.43 -1.69
CA LYS A 109 29.22 21.60 -1.23
C LYS A 109 29.09 21.08 0.20
N LYS A 110 28.19 21.67 1.00
CA LYS A 110 27.96 21.29 2.41
C LYS A 110 26.47 21.02 2.62
N LYS A 111 26.16 19.94 3.33
CA LYS A 111 24.81 19.61 3.77
C LYS A 111 24.77 19.48 5.29
N ARG A 112 23.65 19.89 5.90
CA ARG A 112 23.30 19.54 7.28
C ARG A 112 21.92 18.93 7.32
N LYS A 113 21.74 17.89 8.13
CA LYS A 113 20.41 17.35 8.45
C LYS A 113 19.84 18.05 9.68
N SER A 114 18.56 18.38 9.63
CA SER A 114 17.84 18.94 10.76
C SER A 114 17.66 17.91 11.86
N ARG A 115 17.81 18.32 13.13
CA ARG A 115 17.46 17.49 14.29
C ARG A 115 16.05 17.75 14.83
N VAL A 116 15.38 18.80 14.33
CA VAL A 116 14.07 19.25 14.82
C VAL A 116 13.01 19.13 13.72
N PHE A 117 13.35 19.55 12.50
CA PHE A 117 12.46 19.46 11.35
C PHE A 117 12.61 18.09 10.68
N VAL A 118 11.71 17.19 11.01
CA VAL A 118 11.61 15.84 10.45
C VAL A 118 10.24 15.62 9.80
N THR A 119 10.17 14.67 8.88
CA THR A 119 8.91 14.18 8.30
C THR A 119 8.83 12.66 8.52
N ASN A 120 7.60 12.15 8.64
CA ASN A 120 7.29 10.73 8.67
C ASN A 120 6.54 10.26 7.41
N ASP A 121 6.63 11.05 6.33
CA ASP A 121 6.02 10.80 5.03
C ASP A 121 6.79 9.73 4.26
N CYS A 122 6.14 8.59 3.98
CA CYS A 122 6.64 7.43 3.23
C CYS A 122 8.12 7.11 3.47
N VAL A 123 8.49 6.85 4.72
CA VAL A 123 9.89 6.80 5.14
C VAL A 123 10.65 5.53 4.76
N LEU A 124 9.96 4.46 4.34
CA LEU A 124 10.59 3.17 4.04
C LEU A 124 10.99 3.09 2.57
N THR A 125 10.05 3.36 1.67
CA THR A 125 10.19 3.19 0.22
C THR A 125 9.79 4.43 -0.56
N GLY A 126 9.03 5.35 0.03
CA GLY A 126 8.40 6.47 -0.69
C GLY A 126 7.01 6.14 -1.22
N TYR A 127 6.51 4.93 -1.02
CA TYR A 127 5.19 4.47 -1.43
C TYR A 127 4.15 4.66 -0.33
N TYR A 128 2.88 4.91 -0.70
CA TYR A 128 1.87 5.33 0.27
C TYR A 128 1.59 4.28 1.37
N ILE A 129 1.73 2.98 1.07
CA ILE A 129 1.45 1.93 2.06
C ILE A 129 2.44 1.91 3.23
N ASP A 130 3.59 2.60 3.08
CA ASP A 130 4.52 2.88 4.19
C ASP A 130 3.78 3.54 5.37
N TYR A 131 2.80 4.39 5.06
CA TYR A 131 1.97 5.01 6.08
C TYR A 131 1.17 3.99 6.86
N ASP A 132 0.50 3.07 6.17
CA ASP A 132 -0.39 2.09 6.80
C ASP A 132 0.39 1.11 7.69
N ILE A 133 1.52 0.60 7.19
CA ILE A 133 2.36 -0.32 7.98
C ILE A 133 2.99 0.36 9.19
N LEU A 134 3.34 1.66 9.12
CA LEU A 134 3.96 2.40 10.23
C LEU A 134 2.94 3.12 11.13
N LYS A 135 1.67 3.20 10.72
CA LYS A 135 0.63 3.93 11.45
C LYS A 135 0.52 3.48 12.91
N PRO A 136 0.50 2.17 13.24
CA PRO A 136 0.42 1.75 14.64
C PRO A 136 1.60 2.24 15.48
N ILE A 137 2.81 2.26 14.91
CA ILE A 137 4.00 2.81 15.59
C ILE A 137 3.84 4.30 15.85
N TYR A 138 3.41 5.09 14.87
CA TYR A 138 3.24 6.53 15.07
C TYR A 138 2.13 6.86 16.07
N ASP A 139 1.03 6.12 16.04
CA ASP A 139 -0.05 6.29 17.01
C ASP A 139 0.41 5.91 18.42
N PHE A 140 1.18 4.83 18.56
CA PHE A 140 1.82 4.44 19.82
C PHE A 140 2.80 5.50 20.32
N LEU A 141 3.63 6.09 19.45
CA LEU A 141 4.57 7.15 19.84
C LEU A 141 3.87 8.42 20.33
N LYS A 142 2.67 8.73 19.80
CA LYS A 142 1.85 9.87 20.25
C LYS A 142 1.19 9.60 21.60
N SER A 143 0.68 8.38 21.79
CA SER A 143 -0.06 7.99 23.00
C SER A 143 0.26 6.54 23.38
N PRO A 144 1.40 6.30 24.07
CA PRO A 144 1.85 4.95 24.37
C PRO A 144 0.91 4.26 25.36
N ASP A 145 0.54 3.02 25.03
CA ASP A 145 -0.27 2.14 25.86
C ASP A 145 0.56 0.93 26.34
N ASN A 146 -0.10 -0.10 26.87
CA ASN A 146 0.58 -1.31 27.36
C ASN A 146 0.87 -2.36 26.27
N THR A 147 0.69 -2.02 24.98
CA THR A 147 1.06 -2.91 23.86
C THR A 147 2.55 -3.25 23.93
N THR A 148 2.90 -4.52 23.74
CA THR A 148 4.29 -4.98 23.67
C THR A 148 4.91 -4.67 22.30
N LEU A 149 6.24 -4.78 22.16
CA LEU A 149 6.87 -4.63 20.85
C LEU A 149 6.33 -5.66 19.86
N CYS A 150 6.21 -6.92 20.27
CA CYS A 150 5.70 -7.99 19.43
C CYS A 150 4.25 -7.74 18.99
N GLU A 151 3.37 -7.33 19.92
CA GLU A 151 1.98 -6.95 19.59
C GLU A 151 1.90 -5.71 18.69
N LEU A 152 2.81 -4.75 18.86
CA LEU A 152 2.86 -3.55 18.03
C LEU A 152 3.26 -3.89 16.60
N ILE A 153 4.24 -4.78 16.42
CA ILE A 153 4.64 -5.32 15.11
C ILE A 153 3.48 -6.07 14.46
N ASP A 154 2.77 -6.90 15.21
CA ASP A 154 1.61 -7.63 14.69
C ASP A 154 0.52 -6.67 14.20
N LYS A 155 0.20 -5.61 14.95
CA LYS A 155 -0.73 -4.54 14.51
C LYS A 155 -0.27 -3.86 13.21
N CYS A 156 1.04 -3.65 13.03
CA CYS A 156 1.60 -3.09 11.80
C CYS A 156 1.37 -4.00 10.61
N LEU A 157 1.65 -5.30 10.76
CA LEU A 157 1.47 -6.29 9.71
C LEU A 157 -0.01 -6.51 9.40
N ASP A 158 -0.89 -6.60 10.40
CA ASP A 158 -2.34 -6.71 10.21
C ASP A 158 -2.87 -5.52 9.39
N GLY A 159 -2.52 -4.29 9.80
CA GLY A 159 -2.90 -3.08 9.07
C GLY A 159 -2.41 -3.09 7.62
N PHE A 160 -1.14 -3.46 7.40
CA PHE A 160 -0.56 -3.56 6.07
C PHE A 160 -1.28 -4.57 5.17
N PHE A 161 -1.47 -5.81 5.64
CA PHE A 161 -2.11 -6.84 4.83
C PHE A 161 -3.59 -6.56 4.61
N LYS A 162 -4.26 -5.95 5.59
CA LYS A 162 -5.62 -5.43 5.42
C LYS A 162 -5.67 -4.38 4.32
N THR A 163 -4.77 -3.40 4.32
CA THR A 163 -4.73 -2.39 3.25
C THR A 163 -4.45 -3.01 1.89
N CYS A 164 -3.56 -4.00 1.79
CA CYS A 164 -3.32 -4.73 0.53
C CYS A 164 -4.59 -5.43 0.01
N ARG A 165 -5.34 -6.08 0.91
CA ARG A 165 -6.61 -6.73 0.58
C ARG A 165 -7.65 -5.70 0.15
N ASP A 166 -7.84 -4.65 0.94
CA ASP A 166 -8.83 -3.59 0.70
C ASP A 166 -8.56 -2.87 -0.65
N ASP A 167 -7.29 -2.63 -0.98
CA ASP A 167 -6.90 -2.06 -2.28
C ASP A 167 -7.19 -3.04 -3.42
N MET A 168 -6.81 -4.32 -3.31
CA MET A 168 -7.12 -5.32 -4.34
C MET A 168 -8.64 -5.52 -4.52
N GLU A 169 -9.42 -5.48 -3.44
CA GLU A 169 -10.89 -5.53 -3.47
C GLU A 169 -11.46 -4.35 -4.26
N TYR A 170 -11.00 -3.13 -3.96
CA TYR A 170 -11.41 -1.94 -4.69
C TYR A 170 -10.99 -2.01 -6.16
N GLN A 171 -9.76 -2.41 -6.46
CA GLN A 171 -9.28 -2.56 -7.84
C GLN A 171 -9.99 -3.68 -8.62
N LEU A 172 -10.87 -4.48 -8.01
CA LEU A 172 -11.73 -5.45 -8.70
C LEU A 172 -13.20 -5.03 -8.73
N SER A 173 -13.55 -3.91 -8.10
CA SER A 173 -14.92 -3.40 -7.99
C SER A 173 -15.45 -2.83 -9.33
N GLU A 174 -16.78 -2.74 -9.47
CA GLU A 174 -17.40 -2.09 -10.63
C GLU A 174 -17.09 -0.59 -10.64
N GLU A 175 -16.97 0.01 -9.44
CA GLU A 175 -16.63 1.41 -9.23
C GLU A 175 -15.25 1.74 -9.81
N ALA A 176 -14.20 0.99 -9.43
CA ALA A 176 -12.86 1.21 -9.95
C ALA A 176 -12.79 0.97 -11.47
N PHE A 177 -13.55 -0.01 -11.97
CA PHE A 177 -13.65 -0.23 -13.41
C PHE A 177 -14.31 0.95 -14.14
N ALA A 178 -15.39 1.49 -13.60
CA ALA A 178 -16.08 2.65 -14.17
C ALA A 178 -15.16 3.88 -14.21
N GLU A 179 -14.45 4.16 -13.12
CA GLU A 179 -13.45 5.24 -13.06
C GLU A 179 -12.33 5.02 -14.08
N SER A 180 -11.84 3.78 -14.23
CA SER A 180 -10.83 3.43 -15.23
C SER A 180 -11.34 3.61 -16.66
N CYS A 181 -12.60 3.24 -16.94
CA CYS A 181 -13.23 3.46 -18.24
C CYS A 181 -13.31 4.94 -18.58
N GLU A 182 -13.73 5.77 -17.63
CA GLU A 182 -13.82 7.23 -17.81
C GLU A 182 -12.42 7.85 -18.01
N ALA A 183 -11.45 7.50 -17.18
CA ALA A 183 -10.09 8.03 -17.26
C ALA A 183 -9.38 7.68 -18.58
N ASN A 184 -9.64 6.49 -19.13
CA ASN A 184 -9.05 6.02 -20.38
C ASN A 184 -9.91 6.27 -21.63
N ASN A 185 -11.13 6.81 -21.47
CA ASN A 185 -12.12 6.98 -22.54
C ASN A 185 -12.44 5.66 -23.27
N TYR A 186 -12.62 4.57 -22.51
CA TYR A 186 -12.99 3.28 -23.10
C TYR A 186 -14.39 3.32 -23.68
N GLU A 187 -14.51 2.84 -24.91
CA GLU A 187 -15.74 2.76 -25.66
C GLU A 187 -16.17 1.30 -25.82
N PHE A 188 -17.48 1.06 -25.74
CA PHE A 188 -18.05 -0.27 -25.77
C PHE A 188 -19.10 -0.38 -26.87
N LEU A 189 -19.22 -1.57 -27.45
CA LEU A 189 -20.41 -1.94 -28.21
C LEU A 189 -21.60 -2.11 -27.27
N SER A 190 -22.82 -2.00 -27.79
CA SER A 190 -24.07 -2.13 -26.99
C SER A 190 -24.19 -3.42 -26.18
N ASN A 191 -23.42 -4.46 -26.53
CA ASN A 191 -23.35 -5.73 -25.82
C ASN A 191 -22.25 -5.81 -24.74
N GLY A 192 -21.58 -4.69 -24.41
CA GLY A 192 -20.53 -4.60 -23.38
C GLY A 192 -19.16 -5.12 -23.82
N THR A 193 -18.94 -5.34 -25.12
CA THR A 193 -17.59 -5.67 -25.64
C THR A 193 -16.78 -4.39 -25.83
N LEU A 194 -15.59 -4.34 -25.25
CA LEU A 194 -14.63 -3.24 -25.41
C LEU A 194 -14.29 -3.07 -26.91
N PHE A 195 -14.35 -1.83 -27.39
CA PHE A 195 -14.09 -1.48 -28.79
C PHE A 195 -12.66 -0.95 -29.01
N ASN A 196 -12.12 -0.17 -28.08
CA ASN A 196 -10.82 0.49 -28.19
C ASN A 196 -9.96 0.40 -26.92
#